data_AF-A0A7J9BNU6-F1
#
_entry.id   AF-A0A7J9BNU6-F1
#
_cell.length_a   1.000
_cell.length_b   1.000
_cell.length_c   1.000
_cell.angle_alpha   90.00
_cell.angle_beta   90.00
_cell.angle_gamma   90.00
#
_symmetry.space_group_name_H-M   'P 1'
#
loop_
_entity.id
_entity.type
_entity.pdbx_description
1 polymer ?
#
loop_
_entity_poly.entity_id
_entity_poly.type
_entity_poly.pdbx_seq_one_letter_code
_entity_poly.pdbx_strand_id
1 'polypeptide(L)'
;MAPKRGMGVPPPLPPSVPAGRLLSRQQSLSSRTKKQFGGSAGGKEGLAAFLRELTKRSPFFQQIEEDAKNHAKTILELKAAINSFRTKDMTELIKFQQYMEAILEVLTDENQVLAKFEDFPIKKLETIRAAAALYSKSNLVVSNLKNWEVKSPAAQLLNKFDCYFTKVKEELDAFERTKDEESRNFKSHGIDFDFNIFVTIKELMVDVSSNCMELVLKEWGETKGANDAEKKANKNLLWRTFKLAFRVYSFAGGNDERADKLAKELANEVLCGSS
;
A
#
# COMPACT_ATOMS: atom_id res chain seq x y z
N MET A 1 -41.00 34.61 -29.90
CA MET A 1 -41.92 33.80 -29.09
C MET A 1 -41.61 32.34 -29.32
N ALA A 2 -40.96 31.70 -28.35
CA ALA A 2 -40.76 30.25 -28.25
C ALA A 2 -40.38 29.96 -26.78
N PRO A 3 -41.09 29.08 -26.06
CA PRO A 3 -40.81 28.83 -24.64
C PRO A 3 -39.67 27.82 -24.45
N LYS A 4 -38.80 28.14 -23.49
CA LYS A 4 -37.70 27.28 -23.01
C LYS A 4 -38.25 26.05 -22.29
N ARG A 5 -37.68 24.88 -22.59
CA ARG A 5 -37.92 23.60 -21.90
C ARG A 5 -37.34 23.69 -20.47
N GLY A 6 -38.18 23.45 -19.48
CA GLY A 6 -37.79 23.34 -18.07
C GLY A 6 -37.22 21.95 -17.75
N MET A 7 -36.13 21.94 -16.99
CA MET A 7 -35.58 20.74 -16.34
C MET A 7 -36.45 20.38 -15.13
N GLY A 8 -36.94 19.14 -15.09
CA GLY A 8 -37.65 18.58 -13.93
C GLY A 8 -36.67 18.00 -12.91
N VAL A 9 -36.86 18.37 -11.64
CA VAL A 9 -36.09 17.96 -10.46
C VAL A 9 -36.48 16.52 -10.06
N PRO A 10 -35.54 15.64 -9.66
CA PRO A 10 -35.85 14.29 -9.17
C PRO A 10 -36.39 14.29 -7.71
N PRO A 11 -37.23 13.32 -7.34
CA PRO A 11 -37.88 13.25 -6.01
C PRO A 11 -36.93 12.80 -4.87
N PRO A 12 -37.23 13.17 -3.61
CA PRO A 12 -36.35 12.95 -2.45
C PRO A 12 -36.40 11.53 -1.87
N LEU A 13 -35.29 11.13 -1.23
CA LEU A 13 -35.08 9.86 -0.53
C LEU A 13 -35.85 9.79 0.81
N PRO A 14 -36.32 8.60 1.23
CA PRO A 14 -37.01 8.40 2.51
C PRO A 14 -36.05 8.42 3.72
N PRO A 15 -36.53 8.81 4.92
CA PRO A 15 -35.71 9.01 6.12
C PRO A 15 -35.35 7.70 6.84
N SER A 16 -34.13 7.69 7.37
CA SER A 16 -33.54 6.66 8.22
C SER A 16 -34.12 6.69 9.65
N VAL A 17 -34.54 5.54 10.19
CA VAL A 17 -35.02 5.42 11.58
C VAL A 17 -33.96 4.74 12.46
N PRO A 18 -33.61 5.30 13.65
CA PRO A 18 -32.61 4.74 14.54
C PRO A 18 -33.18 3.73 15.56
N ALA A 19 -32.30 2.91 16.11
CA ALA A 19 -32.58 1.79 17.01
C ALA A 19 -32.94 2.20 18.46
N GLY A 20 -33.87 1.47 19.09
CA GLY A 20 -34.15 1.59 20.52
C GLY A 20 -35.32 0.73 21.07
N ARG A 21 -34.99 -0.45 21.62
CA ARG A 21 -35.49 -1.08 22.86
C ARG A 21 -36.97 -0.90 23.30
N LEU A 22 -37.74 -2.00 23.41
CA LEU A 22 -38.25 -2.64 24.67
C LEU A 22 -39.50 -3.53 24.49
N LEU A 23 -39.41 -4.72 25.11
CA LEU A 23 -40.43 -5.49 25.84
C LEU A 23 -41.70 -6.05 25.15
N SER A 24 -41.63 -7.37 24.92
CA SER A 24 -42.59 -8.42 25.36
C SER A 24 -44.10 -8.14 25.30
N ARG A 25 -44.80 -8.87 24.42
CA ARG A 25 -46.10 -9.46 24.74
C ARG A 25 -46.38 -10.71 23.88
N GLN A 26 -46.35 -11.87 24.52
CA GLN A 26 -46.98 -13.11 24.03
C GLN A 26 -48.45 -13.12 24.48
N GLN A 27 -49.37 -13.44 23.56
CA GLN A 27 -50.67 -14.11 23.74
C GLN A 27 -51.30 -14.20 22.32
N SER A 28 -51.31 -15.34 21.64
CA SER A 28 -52.12 -16.56 21.82
C SER A 28 -53.56 -16.48 21.29
N LEU A 29 -53.83 -17.34 20.28
CA LEU A 29 -55.11 -17.96 19.84
C LEU A 29 -56.11 -17.11 19.03
N SER A 30 -56.21 -17.32 17.72
CA SER A 30 -57.21 -18.18 17.01
C SER A 30 -58.08 -17.25 16.14
N SER A 31 -58.60 -17.53 14.93
CA SER A 31 -58.81 -18.72 14.11
C SER A 31 -59.13 -18.27 12.66
N ARG A 32 -58.96 -19.18 11.68
CA ARG A 32 -59.53 -19.19 10.31
C ARG A 32 -59.19 -17.98 9.42
N THR A 33 -58.42 -18.16 8.34
CA THR A 33 -58.98 -18.70 7.09
C THR A 33 -57.88 -19.41 6.29
N LYS A 34 -58.05 -20.72 6.11
CA LYS A 34 -57.31 -21.54 5.13
C LYS A 34 -57.68 -21.05 3.73
N LYS A 35 -56.76 -20.39 3.04
CA LYS A 35 -56.71 -20.40 1.57
C LYS A 35 -55.48 -21.20 1.19
N GLN A 36 -55.75 -22.42 0.77
CA GLN A 36 -54.81 -23.46 0.42
C GLN A 36 -54.15 -23.05 -0.91
N PHE A 37 -52.99 -22.38 -0.85
CA PHE A 37 -52.03 -22.44 -1.95
C PHE A 37 -51.17 -23.66 -1.71
N GLY A 38 -51.25 -24.60 -2.65
CA GLY A 38 -50.55 -25.88 -2.61
C GLY A 38 -49.07 -25.69 -2.29
N GLY A 39 -48.58 -26.50 -1.36
CA GLY A 39 -47.17 -26.56 -1.04
C GLY A 39 -46.38 -26.93 -2.28
N SER A 40 -45.48 -26.03 -2.70
CA SER A 40 -44.31 -26.43 -3.45
C SER A 40 -43.14 -26.44 -2.49
N ALA A 41 -42.67 -27.64 -2.17
CA ALA A 41 -41.38 -27.87 -1.53
C ALA A 41 -40.19 -27.44 -2.43
N GLY A 42 -40.44 -26.87 -3.62
CA GLY A 42 -39.43 -26.48 -4.61
C GLY A 42 -39.11 -24.99 -4.70
N GLY A 43 -39.55 -24.12 -3.77
CA GLY A 43 -39.33 -22.67 -3.89
C GLY A 43 -37.86 -22.23 -3.89
N LYS A 44 -37.01 -22.88 -3.09
CA LYS A 44 -35.55 -22.61 -3.06
C LYS A 44 -34.80 -23.29 -4.21
N GLU A 45 -35.17 -24.51 -4.56
CA GLU A 45 -34.58 -25.25 -5.68
C GLU A 45 -34.97 -24.66 -7.04
N GLY A 46 -36.20 -24.20 -7.19
CA GLY A 46 -36.70 -23.50 -8.36
C GLY A 46 -36.06 -22.12 -8.55
N LEU A 47 -35.81 -21.38 -7.46
CA LEU A 47 -35.04 -20.14 -7.51
C LEU A 47 -33.57 -20.42 -7.87
N ALA A 48 -32.95 -21.45 -7.29
CA ALA A 48 -31.58 -21.84 -7.63
C ALA A 48 -31.45 -22.35 -9.08
N ALA A 49 -32.45 -23.08 -9.59
CA ALA A 49 -32.51 -23.53 -10.98
C ALA A 49 -32.75 -22.35 -11.95
N PHE A 50 -33.64 -21.43 -11.59
CA PHE A 50 -33.87 -20.20 -12.35
C PHE A 50 -32.62 -19.31 -12.37
N LEU A 51 -31.94 -19.14 -11.23
CA LEU A 51 -30.67 -18.41 -11.15
C LEU A 51 -29.60 -19.10 -12.00
N ARG A 52 -29.44 -20.43 -11.93
CA ARG A 52 -28.52 -21.16 -12.83
C ARG A 52 -28.84 -20.94 -14.30
N GLU A 53 -30.11 -20.96 -14.68
CA GLU A 53 -30.53 -20.75 -16.07
C GLU A 53 -30.26 -19.30 -16.53
N LEU A 54 -30.49 -18.32 -15.65
CA LEU A 54 -30.22 -16.91 -15.92
C LEU A 54 -28.72 -16.62 -16.01
N THR A 55 -27.94 -17.26 -15.12
CA THR A 55 -26.47 -17.26 -15.13
C THR A 55 -25.93 -17.91 -16.41
N LYS A 56 -26.46 -19.06 -16.84
CA LYS A 56 -26.04 -19.75 -18.08
C LYS A 56 -26.32 -18.96 -19.36
N ARG A 57 -27.37 -18.15 -19.38
CA ARG A 57 -27.75 -17.31 -20.53
C ARG A 57 -27.01 -15.99 -20.58
N SER A 58 -26.34 -15.62 -19.49
CA SER A 58 -25.59 -14.38 -19.44
C SER A 58 -24.29 -14.52 -20.24
N PRO A 59 -24.03 -13.63 -21.21
CA PRO A 59 -22.80 -13.66 -21.99
C PRO A 59 -21.56 -13.53 -21.09
N PHE A 60 -21.67 -12.86 -19.95
CA PHE A 60 -20.61 -12.72 -18.97
C PHE A 60 -20.16 -14.06 -18.36
N PHE A 61 -21.10 -14.90 -17.93
CA PHE A 61 -20.74 -16.20 -17.34
C PHE A 61 -20.30 -17.22 -18.40
N GLN A 62 -20.80 -17.09 -19.63
CA GLN A 62 -20.29 -17.85 -20.77
C GLN A 62 -18.82 -17.49 -21.04
N GLN A 63 -18.48 -16.20 -20.99
CA GLN A 63 -17.09 -15.74 -21.11
C GLN A 63 -16.19 -16.32 -20.00
N ILE A 64 -16.65 -16.34 -18.75
CA ILE A 64 -15.89 -16.96 -17.64
C ILE A 64 -15.68 -18.47 -17.88
N GLU A 65 -16.70 -19.18 -18.39
CA GLU A 65 -16.56 -20.59 -18.75
C GLU A 65 -15.64 -20.81 -19.94
N GLU A 66 -15.65 -19.90 -20.90
CA GLU A 66 -14.78 -19.92 -22.07
C GLU A 66 -13.33 -19.65 -21.67
N ASP A 67 -13.06 -18.60 -20.88
CA ASP A 67 -11.75 -18.28 -20.34
C ASP A 67 -11.19 -19.46 -19.53
N ALA A 68 -12.01 -20.07 -18.68
CA ALA A 68 -11.61 -21.25 -17.90
C ALA A 68 -11.25 -22.45 -18.78
N LYS A 69 -11.88 -22.63 -19.95
CA LYS A 69 -11.56 -23.70 -20.91
C LYS A 69 -10.33 -23.36 -21.74
N ASN A 70 -10.27 -22.15 -22.31
CA ASN A 70 -9.22 -21.69 -23.19
C ASN A 70 -7.88 -21.58 -22.46
N HIS A 71 -7.89 -21.14 -21.20
CA HIS A 71 -6.71 -21.00 -20.36
C HIS A 71 -6.53 -22.15 -19.37
N ALA A 72 -7.27 -23.25 -19.49
CA ALA A 72 -7.21 -24.37 -18.54
C ALA A 72 -5.78 -24.90 -18.36
N LYS A 73 -5.05 -25.09 -19.47
CA LYS A 73 -3.68 -25.62 -19.45
C LYS A 73 -2.73 -24.68 -18.70
N THR A 74 -2.74 -23.40 -19.04
CA THR A 74 -1.86 -22.39 -18.42
C THR A 74 -2.21 -22.17 -16.96
N ILE A 75 -3.49 -22.20 -16.58
CA ILE A 75 -3.93 -22.08 -15.18
C ILE A 75 -3.51 -23.30 -14.34
N LEU A 76 -3.58 -24.52 -14.90
CA LEU A 76 -3.11 -25.72 -14.21
C LEU A 76 -1.58 -25.74 -14.05
N GLU A 77 -0.84 -25.28 -15.06
CA GLU A 77 0.61 -25.07 -14.97
C GLU A 77 0.95 -24.01 -13.91
N LEU A 78 0.22 -22.89 -13.90
CA LEU A 78 0.33 -21.83 -12.89
C LEU A 78 0.02 -22.36 -11.48
N LYS A 79 -1.02 -23.17 -11.32
CA LYS A 79 -1.35 -23.82 -10.04
C LYS A 79 -0.19 -24.66 -9.53
N ALA A 80 0.42 -25.48 -10.39
CA ALA A 80 1.58 -26.30 -10.03
C ALA A 80 2.81 -25.43 -9.69
N ALA A 81 3.05 -24.37 -10.47
CA ALA A 81 4.12 -23.42 -10.24
C ALA A 81 3.95 -22.69 -8.89
N ILE A 82 2.76 -22.18 -8.58
CA ILE A 82 2.48 -21.51 -7.30
C ILE A 82 2.69 -22.48 -6.14
N ASN A 83 2.19 -23.72 -6.23
CA ASN A 83 2.36 -24.70 -5.15
C ASN A 83 3.83 -25.03 -4.87
N SER A 84 4.64 -25.19 -5.92
CA SER A 84 6.06 -25.50 -5.81
C SER A 84 6.95 -24.29 -5.52
N PHE A 85 6.48 -23.06 -5.79
CA PHE A 85 7.28 -21.85 -5.65
C PHE A 85 7.79 -21.66 -4.22
N ARG A 86 9.09 -21.51 -4.10
CA ARG A 86 9.79 -21.10 -2.87
C ARG A 86 10.95 -20.23 -3.30
N THR A 87 11.20 -19.14 -2.60
CA THR A 87 12.34 -18.29 -2.93
C THR A 87 12.87 -17.56 -1.70
N LYS A 88 14.16 -17.23 -1.79
CA LYS A 88 14.85 -16.28 -0.90
C LYS A 88 15.37 -15.07 -1.67
N ASP A 89 15.33 -15.11 -3.01
CA ASP A 89 15.75 -14.02 -3.87
C ASP A 89 14.54 -13.16 -4.23
N MET A 90 14.59 -11.89 -3.85
CA MET A 90 13.52 -10.95 -4.11
C MET A 90 13.38 -10.64 -5.61
N THR A 91 14.45 -10.79 -6.39
CA THR A 91 14.40 -10.66 -7.86
C THR A 91 13.59 -11.79 -8.48
N GLU A 92 13.77 -13.02 -8.00
CA GLU A 92 12.95 -14.17 -8.41
C GLU A 92 11.49 -13.98 -7.99
N LEU A 93 11.24 -13.46 -6.78
CA LEU A 93 9.89 -13.13 -6.31
C LEU A 93 9.17 -12.16 -7.27
N ILE A 94 9.83 -11.07 -7.66
CA ILE A 94 9.24 -10.09 -8.60
C ILE A 94 9.02 -10.72 -9.98
N LYS A 95 10.01 -11.45 -10.53
CA LYS A 95 9.85 -12.12 -11.83
C LYS A 95 8.70 -13.12 -11.82
N PHE A 96 8.56 -13.89 -10.73
CA PHE A 96 7.49 -14.86 -10.60
C PHE A 96 6.13 -14.17 -10.49
N GLN A 97 6.02 -13.11 -9.69
CA GLN A 97 4.78 -12.33 -9.61
C GLN A 97 4.39 -11.76 -10.97
N GLN A 98 5.33 -11.20 -11.74
CA GLN A 98 5.07 -10.71 -13.10
C GLN A 98 4.59 -11.82 -14.05
N TYR A 99 5.20 -13.00 -13.97
CA TYR A 99 4.77 -14.17 -14.73
C TYR A 99 3.33 -14.58 -14.39
N MET A 100 2.98 -14.56 -13.10
CA MET A 100 1.63 -14.86 -12.63
C MET A 100 0.63 -13.82 -13.15
N GLU A 101 0.91 -12.52 -13.02
CA GLU A 101 0.00 -11.48 -13.49
C GLU A 101 -0.17 -11.52 -15.01
N ALA A 102 0.87 -11.81 -15.79
CA ALA A 102 0.74 -11.93 -17.25
C ALA A 102 -0.21 -13.06 -17.68
N ILE A 103 -0.34 -14.12 -16.88
CA ILE A 103 -1.28 -15.22 -17.12
C ILE A 103 -2.69 -14.86 -16.63
N LEU A 104 -2.81 -14.08 -15.56
CA LEU A 104 -4.09 -13.76 -14.94
C LEU A 104 -4.77 -12.52 -15.57
N GLU A 105 -4.00 -11.60 -16.15
CA GLU A 105 -4.47 -10.36 -16.79
C GLU A 105 -5.38 -10.62 -18.00
N VAL A 106 -5.24 -11.76 -18.67
CA VAL A 106 -6.07 -12.13 -19.82
C VAL A 106 -7.48 -12.63 -19.43
N LEU A 107 -7.74 -12.86 -18.13
CA LEU A 107 -9.00 -13.40 -17.64
C LEU A 107 -10.02 -12.28 -17.41
N THR A 108 -11.27 -12.50 -17.82
CA THR A 108 -12.35 -11.51 -17.64
C THR A 108 -12.69 -11.28 -16.16
N ASP A 109 -12.73 -12.35 -15.38
CA ASP A 109 -12.94 -12.31 -13.92
C ASP A 109 -12.04 -13.37 -13.28
N GLU A 110 -10.87 -12.92 -12.82
CA GLU A 110 -9.84 -13.78 -12.22
C GLU A 110 -10.45 -14.67 -11.12
N ASN A 111 -11.19 -14.08 -10.18
CA ASN A 111 -11.71 -14.79 -9.01
C ASN A 111 -12.69 -15.89 -9.42
N GLN A 112 -13.60 -15.61 -10.36
CA GLN A 112 -14.58 -16.60 -10.81
C GLN A 112 -13.99 -17.68 -11.70
N VAL A 113 -12.98 -17.34 -12.52
CA VAL A 113 -12.26 -18.32 -13.34
C VAL A 113 -11.45 -19.25 -12.44
N LEU A 114 -10.64 -18.69 -11.51
CA LEU A 114 -9.82 -19.49 -10.59
C LEU A 114 -10.66 -20.37 -9.67
N ALA A 115 -11.85 -19.93 -9.25
CA ALA A 115 -12.78 -20.71 -8.44
C ALA A 115 -13.30 -22.00 -9.13
N LYS A 116 -13.19 -22.10 -10.46
CA LYS A 116 -13.54 -23.33 -11.20
C LYS A 116 -12.46 -24.41 -11.11
N PHE A 117 -11.24 -24.07 -10.67
CA PHE A 117 -10.14 -25.01 -10.49
C PHE A 117 -10.09 -25.45 -9.03
N GLU A 118 -10.40 -26.72 -8.77
CA GLU A 118 -10.35 -27.30 -7.42
C GLU A 118 -8.97 -27.10 -6.79
N ASP A 119 -8.92 -26.78 -5.50
CA ASP A 119 -7.69 -26.57 -4.71
C ASP A 119 -6.71 -25.56 -5.32
N PHE A 120 -7.20 -24.54 -6.02
CA PHE A 120 -6.33 -23.46 -6.47
C PHE A 120 -5.73 -22.71 -5.26
N PRO A 121 -4.40 -22.48 -5.20
CA PRO A 121 -3.72 -21.95 -4.02
C PRO A 121 -3.87 -20.42 -3.87
N ILE A 122 -5.12 -19.92 -3.79
CA ILE A 122 -5.45 -18.48 -3.73
C ILE A 122 -4.70 -17.78 -2.59
N LYS A 123 -4.66 -18.38 -1.40
CA LYS A 123 -3.94 -17.79 -0.25
C LYS A 123 -2.46 -17.58 -0.54
N LYS A 124 -1.83 -18.53 -1.22
CA LYS A 124 -0.41 -18.43 -1.57
C LYS A 124 -0.18 -17.41 -2.70
N LEU A 125 -1.08 -17.38 -3.70
CA LEU A 125 -1.10 -16.36 -4.75
C LEU A 125 -1.14 -14.95 -4.14
N GLU A 126 -2.09 -14.67 -3.25
CA GLU A 126 -2.21 -13.38 -2.58
C GLU A 126 -1.00 -13.06 -1.70
N THR A 127 -0.42 -14.07 -1.04
CA THR A 127 0.80 -13.89 -0.24
C THR A 127 2.00 -13.50 -1.11
N ILE A 128 2.15 -14.11 -2.29
CA ILE A 128 3.20 -13.74 -3.25
C ILE A 128 3.00 -12.31 -3.73
N ARG A 129 1.76 -11.93 -4.08
CA ARG A 129 1.40 -10.56 -4.48
C ARG A 129 1.75 -9.56 -3.39
N ALA A 130 1.35 -9.83 -2.14
CA ALA A 130 1.64 -8.96 -1.01
C ALA A 130 3.14 -8.79 -0.77
N ALA A 131 3.90 -9.90 -0.78
CA ALA A 131 5.36 -9.86 -0.60
C ALA A 131 6.05 -9.09 -1.74
N ALA A 132 5.67 -9.35 -3.00
CA ALA A 132 6.21 -8.66 -4.17
C ALA A 132 5.88 -7.15 -4.16
N ALA A 133 4.66 -6.78 -3.77
CA ALA A 133 4.24 -5.39 -3.64
C ALA A 133 5.03 -4.66 -2.55
N LEU A 134 5.22 -5.31 -1.39
CA LEU A 134 6.03 -4.76 -0.31
C LEU A 134 7.47 -4.51 -0.76
N TYR A 135 8.11 -5.52 -1.36
CA TYR A 135 9.48 -5.37 -1.85
C TYR A 135 9.60 -4.30 -2.92
N SER A 136 8.69 -4.27 -3.89
CA SER A 136 8.68 -3.26 -4.97
C SER A 136 8.55 -1.85 -4.42
N LYS A 137 7.66 -1.64 -3.45
CA LYS A 137 7.49 -0.35 -2.78
C LYS A 137 8.76 0.06 -2.04
N SER A 138 9.39 -0.85 -1.30
CA SER A 138 10.66 -0.58 -0.60
C SER A 138 11.81 -0.31 -1.56
N ASN A 139 11.87 -1.04 -2.67
CA ASN A 139 12.92 -0.85 -3.68
C ASN A 139 12.76 0.48 -4.44
N LEU A 140 11.52 0.95 -4.61
CA LEU A 140 11.26 2.30 -5.11
C LEU A 140 11.81 3.37 -4.15
N VAL A 141 11.64 3.19 -2.84
CA VAL A 141 12.25 4.09 -1.84
C VAL A 141 13.77 4.08 -1.95
N VAL A 142 14.39 2.89 -1.99
CA VAL A 142 15.84 2.74 -2.19
C VAL A 142 16.31 3.47 -3.45
N SER A 143 15.60 3.28 -4.57
CA SER A 143 15.94 3.90 -5.85
C SER A 143 15.82 5.43 -5.81
N ASN A 144 14.80 5.95 -5.15
CA ASN A 144 14.63 7.40 -4.99
C ASN A 144 15.73 8.01 -4.11
N LEU A 145 16.16 7.32 -3.06
CA LEU A 145 17.24 7.78 -2.19
C LEU A 145 18.61 7.73 -2.88
N LYS A 146 18.90 6.66 -3.65
CA LYS A 146 20.17 6.55 -4.40
C LYS A 146 20.31 7.62 -5.48
N ASN A 147 19.20 7.99 -6.12
CA ASN A 147 19.18 9.00 -7.17
C ASN A 147 18.84 10.40 -6.63
N TRP A 148 19.02 10.62 -5.32
CA TRP A 148 18.65 11.88 -4.70
C TRP A 148 19.61 12.99 -5.14
N GLU A 149 19.08 13.97 -5.87
CA GLU A 149 19.88 15.09 -6.36
C GLU A 149 20.16 16.12 -5.26
N VAL A 150 21.42 16.25 -4.89
CA VAL A 150 21.92 17.23 -3.91
C VAL A 150 22.40 18.47 -4.67
N LYS A 151 21.49 19.42 -4.88
CA LYS A 151 21.78 20.68 -5.59
C LYS A 151 21.30 21.87 -4.76
N SER A 152 22.00 23.00 -4.89
CA SER A 152 21.55 24.29 -4.34
C SER A 152 20.23 24.73 -4.97
N PRO A 153 19.36 25.47 -4.24
CA PRO A 153 19.56 25.99 -2.87
C PRO A 153 19.29 24.96 -1.77
N ALA A 154 20.14 24.93 -0.73
CA ALA A 154 20.04 23.94 0.35
C ALA A 154 18.70 23.98 1.12
N ALA A 155 18.08 25.15 1.25
CA ALA A 155 16.78 25.29 1.89
C ALA A 155 15.67 24.49 1.18
N GLN A 156 15.67 24.45 -0.15
CA GLN A 156 14.67 23.71 -0.92
C GLN A 156 14.93 22.20 -0.84
N LEU A 157 16.20 21.79 -0.94
CA LEU A 157 16.62 20.42 -0.80
C LEU A 157 16.21 19.85 0.58
N LEU A 158 16.51 20.61 1.64
CA LEU A 158 16.19 20.22 3.01
C LEU A 158 14.68 20.05 3.22
N ASN A 159 13.87 20.98 2.72
CA ASN A 159 12.40 20.87 2.81
C ASN A 159 11.88 19.63 2.07
N LYS A 160 12.38 19.38 0.84
CA LYS A 160 12.00 18.22 0.04
C LYS A 160 12.35 16.92 0.77
N PHE A 161 13.55 16.86 1.34
CA PHE A 161 14.02 15.69 2.07
C PHE A 161 13.24 15.48 3.37
N ASP A 162 12.98 16.53 4.17
CA ASP A 162 12.21 16.43 5.42
C ASP A 162 10.78 15.89 5.17
N CYS A 163 10.10 16.39 4.13
CA CYS A 163 8.79 15.88 3.74
C CYS A 163 8.84 14.42 3.28
N TYR A 164 9.87 14.04 2.52
CA TYR A 164 10.05 12.66 2.04
C TYR A 164 10.36 11.70 3.19
N PHE A 165 11.33 12.06 4.03
CA PHE A 165 11.72 11.34 5.23
C PHE A 165 10.53 11.08 6.15
N THR A 166 9.71 12.10 6.41
CA THR A 166 8.53 11.96 7.28
C THR A 166 7.55 10.91 6.73
N LYS A 167 7.26 10.94 5.42
CA LYS A 167 6.39 9.95 4.77
C LYS A 167 6.96 8.53 4.84
N VAL A 168 8.22 8.35 4.44
CA VAL A 168 8.86 7.04 4.43
C VAL A 168 8.97 6.48 5.84
N LYS A 169 9.29 7.31 6.84
CA LYS A 169 9.34 6.91 8.24
C LYS A 169 7.98 6.39 8.71
N GLU A 170 6.89 7.12 8.46
CA GLU A 170 5.56 6.68 8.87
C GLU A 170 5.17 5.32 8.27
N GLU A 171 5.47 5.12 6.99
CA GLU A 171 5.23 3.85 6.31
C GLU A 171 6.12 2.73 6.85
N LEU A 172 7.41 2.98 7.06
CA LEU A 172 8.34 1.97 7.55
C LEU A 172 8.04 1.58 9.01
N ASP A 173 7.71 2.54 9.86
CA ASP A 173 7.26 2.29 11.23
C ASP A 173 5.98 1.43 11.24
N ALA A 174 5.07 1.62 10.27
CA ALA A 174 3.88 0.78 10.13
C ALA A 174 4.24 -0.66 9.76
N PHE A 175 5.16 -0.85 8.82
CA PHE A 175 5.65 -2.17 8.45
C PHE A 175 6.44 -2.86 9.57
N GLU A 176 7.25 -2.13 10.34
CA GLU A 176 8.00 -2.71 11.47
C GLU A 176 7.07 -3.26 12.57
N ARG A 177 5.91 -2.65 12.79
CA ARG A 177 4.92 -3.14 13.76
C ARG A 177 4.30 -4.49 13.36
N THR A 178 4.13 -4.74 12.07
CA THR A 178 3.54 -5.99 11.55
C THR A 178 4.59 -6.98 11.04
N LYS A 179 5.88 -6.61 11.09
CA LYS A 179 7.01 -7.38 10.54
C LYS A 179 7.02 -8.84 10.98
N ASP A 180 6.83 -9.12 12.26
CA ASP A 180 6.89 -10.50 12.78
C ASP A 180 5.72 -11.35 12.30
N GLU A 181 4.55 -10.76 12.13
CA GLU A 181 3.36 -11.43 11.59
C GLU A 181 3.53 -11.71 10.09
N GLU A 182 3.91 -10.69 9.32
CA GLU A 182 4.16 -10.82 7.88
C GLU A 182 5.31 -11.80 7.60
N SER A 183 6.39 -11.77 8.38
CA SER A 183 7.51 -12.70 8.26
C SER A 183 7.07 -14.15 8.47
N ARG A 184 6.23 -14.42 9.48
CA ARG A 184 5.66 -15.77 9.68
C ARG A 184 4.73 -16.16 8.54
N ASN A 185 3.88 -15.23 8.08
CA ASN A 185 2.94 -15.45 6.98
C ASN A 185 3.69 -15.81 5.68
N PHE A 186 4.66 -15.01 5.26
CA PHE A 186 5.49 -15.23 4.08
C PHE A 186 6.25 -16.56 4.17
N LYS A 187 6.88 -16.85 5.32
CA LYS A 187 7.60 -18.11 5.53
C LYS A 187 6.69 -19.33 5.49
N SER A 188 5.46 -19.24 6.00
CA SER A 188 4.49 -20.34 5.92
C SER A 188 4.12 -20.70 4.47
N HIS A 189 4.24 -19.72 3.57
CA HIS A 189 4.04 -19.87 2.13
C HIS A 189 5.35 -20.08 1.34
N GLY A 190 6.48 -20.30 2.00
CA GLY A 190 7.76 -20.62 1.35
C GLY A 190 8.52 -19.41 0.78
N ILE A 191 8.17 -18.20 1.23
CA ILE A 191 8.85 -16.96 0.85
C ILE A 191 9.72 -16.52 2.03
N ASP A 192 11.03 -16.54 1.86
CA ASP A 192 11.98 -15.99 2.83
C ASP A 192 12.24 -14.52 2.46
N PHE A 193 11.35 -13.63 2.93
CA PHE A 193 11.42 -12.21 2.59
C PHE A 193 12.66 -11.55 3.18
N ASP A 194 13.42 -10.84 2.34
CA ASP A 194 14.60 -10.12 2.78
C ASP A 194 14.25 -8.75 3.39
N PHE A 195 14.14 -8.72 4.72
CA PHE A 195 13.91 -7.50 5.48
C PHE A 195 15.14 -6.58 5.56
N ASN A 196 16.30 -6.98 5.04
CA ASN A 196 17.49 -6.14 5.02
C ASN A 196 17.29 -4.89 4.15
N ILE A 197 16.34 -4.91 3.21
CA ILE A 197 15.95 -3.72 2.44
C ILE A 197 15.55 -2.53 3.33
N PHE A 198 14.97 -2.78 4.50
CA PHE A 198 14.62 -1.72 5.46
C PHE A 198 15.87 -1.12 6.13
N VAL A 199 16.90 -1.94 6.37
CA VAL A 199 18.19 -1.46 6.88
C VAL A 199 18.85 -0.59 5.82
N THR A 200 18.87 -1.03 4.56
CA THR A 200 19.39 -0.24 3.43
C THR A 200 18.65 1.09 3.27
N ILE A 201 17.33 1.13 3.46
CA ILE A 201 16.57 2.41 3.45
C ILE A 201 17.06 3.33 4.57
N LYS A 202 17.25 2.82 5.79
CA LYS A 202 17.74 3.61 6.93
C LYS A 202 19.14 4.17 6.67
N GLU A 203 20.05 3.35 6.16
CA GLU A 203 21.41 3.77 5.79
C GLU A 203 21.40 4.87 4.71
N LEU A 204 20.61 4.70 3.65
CA LEU A 204 20.49 5.69 2.60
C LEU A 204 19.86 7.01 3.08
N MET A 205 18.94 6.96 4.05
CA MET A 205 18.41 8.17 4.69
C MET A 205 19.50 8.94 5.44
N VAL A 206 20.41 8.23 6.13
CA VAL A 206 21.57 8.84 6.81
C VAL A 206 22.53 9.46 5.78
N ASP A 207 22.79 8.79 4.66
CA ASP A 207 23.65 9.33 3.60
C ASP A 207 23.05 10.60 2.97
N VAL A 208 21.76 10.58 2.60
CA VAL A 208 21.08 11.78 2.06
C VAL A 208 21.07 12.91 3.08
N SER A 209 20.85 12.61 4.36
CA SER A 209 20.93 13.60 5.44
C SER A 209 22.33 14.22 5.53
N SER A 210 23.38 13.42 5.41
CA SER A 210 24.78 13.87 5.41
C SER A 210 25.08 14.79 4.24
N ASN A 211 24.62 14.42 3.04
CA ASN A 211 24.77 15.27 1.87
C ASN A 211 24.03 16.61 2.02
N CYS A 212 22.86 16.62 2.70
CA CYS A 212 22.17 17.87 3.04
C CYS A 212 22.98 18.72 4.04
N MET A 213 23.56 18.10 5.07
CA MET A 213 24.42 18.80 6.05
C MET A 213 25.62 19.47 5.37
N GLU A 214 26.31 18.76 4.48
CA GLU A 214 27.45 19.29 3.73
C GLU A 214 27.06 20.49 2.86
N LEU A 215 25.95 20.39 2.13
CA LEU A 215 25.50 21.49 1.28
C LEU A 215 25.15 22.73 2.11
N VAL A 216 24.48 22.56 3.25
CA VAL A 216 24.13 23.66 4.16
C VAL A 216 25.39 24.29 4.77
N LEU A 217 26.36 23.49 5.20
CA LEU A 217 27.63 23.99 5.74
C LEU A 217 28.44 24.76 4.68
N LYS A 218 28.42 24.28 3.43
CA LYS A 218 29.07 24.96 2.29
C LYS A 218 28.42 26.32 2.02
N GLU A 219 27.09 26.37 1.87
CA GLU A 219 26.36 27.62 1.65
C GLU A 219 26.53 28.59 2.83
N TRP A 220 26.58 28.08 4.08
CA TRP A 220 26.89 28.89 5.26
C TRP A 220 28.27 29.54 5.18
N GLY A 221 29.31 28.77 4.81
CA GLY A 221 30.67 29.27 4.65
C GLY A 221 30.79 30.41 3.64
N GLU A 222 30.07 30.30 2.52
CA GLU A 222 30.03 31.32 1.47
C GLU A 222 29.31 32.61 1.91
N THR A 223 28.42 32.52 2.92
CA THR A 223 27.62 33.64 3.42
C THR A 223 28.24 34.38 4.61
N LYS A 224 29.48 34.06 5.00
CA LYS A 224 30.17 34.73 6.12
C LYS A 224 30.40 36.25 5.90
N GLY A 225 30.23 36.76 4.68
CA GLY A 225 30.22 38.20 4.33
C GLY A 225 28.84 38.83 4.08
N ALA A 226 27.74 38.10 4.33
CA ALA A 226 26.37 38.52 4.02
C ALA A 226 25.77 39.54 5.02
N ASN A 227 24.66 40.17 4.61
CA ASN A 227 23.88 41.10 5.45
C ASN A 227 23.16 40.37 6.61
N ASP A 228 22.72 41.12 7.64
CA ASP A 228 22.16 40.52 8.88
C ASP A 228 20.88 39.70 8.65
N ALA A 229 20.09 40.03 7.63
CA ALA A 229 18.88 39.29 7.27
C ALA A 229 19.22 37.91 6.69
N GLU A 230 20.20 37.82 5.80
CA GLU A 230 20.70 36.56 5.22
C GLU A 230 21.37 35.68 6.29
N LYS A 231 22.16 36.27 7.20
CA LYS A 231 22.73 35.55 8.34
C LYS A 231 21.68 34.90 9.23
N LYS A 232 20.57 35.61 9.52
CA LYS A 232 19.46 35.09 10.33
C LYS A 232 18.73 33.95 9.62
N ALA A 233 18.48 34.08 8.32
CA ALA A 233 17.85 33.04 7.50
C ALA A 233 18.71 31.76 7.46
N ASN A 234 20.02 31.91 7.27
CA ASN A 234 20.95 30.78 7.22
C ASN A 234 21.15 30.12 8.59
N LYS A 235 21.14 30.88 9.70
CA LYS A 235 21.16 30.30 11.05
C LYS A 235 19.93 29.44 11.33
N ASN A 236 18.75 29.88 10.87
CA ASN A 236 17.53 29.07 10.95
C ASN A 236 17.68 27.78 10.11
N LEU A 237 18.28 27.88 8.93
CA LEU A 237 18.56 26.72 8.08
C LEU A 237 19.51 25.71 8.76
N LEU A 238 20.60 26.16 9.39
CA LEU A 238 21.50 25.31 10.17
C LEU A 238 20.74 24.56 11.28
N TRP A 239 19.92 25.28 12.06
CA TRP A 239 19.14 24.70 13.15
C TRP A 239 18.13 23.65 12.66
N ARG A 240 17.45 23.94 11.54
CA ARG A 240 16.51 23.00 10.92
C ARG A 240 17.21 21.76 10.40
N THR A 241 18.39 21.93 9.81
CA THR A 241 19.22 20.83 9.32
C THR A 241 19.67 19.94 10.47
N PHE A 242 20.11 20.54 11.58
CA PHE A 242 20.51 19.80 12.78
C PHE A 242 19.37 18.97 13.36
N LYS A 243 18.17 19.57 13.48
CA LYS A 243 16.96 18.86 13.92
C LYS A 243 16.60 17.70 13.01
N LEU A 244 16.71 17.87 11.69
CA LEU A 244 16.43 16.80 10.74
C LEU A 244 17.46 15.67 10.87
N ALA A 245 18.75 15.99 10.92
CA ALA A 245 19.81 15.00 11.11
C ALA A 245 19.61 14.18 12.39
N PHE A 246 19.23 14.83 13.50
CA PHE A 246 18.92 14.10 14.74
C PHE A 246 17.70 13.18 14.62
N ARG A 247 16.66 13.60 13.89
CA ARG A 247 15.49 12.74 13.61
C ARG A 247 15.86 11.53 12.76
N VAL A 248 16.72 11.72 11.76
CA VAL A 248 17.24 10.64 10.91
C VAL A 248 18.09 9.67 11.71
N TYR A 249 19.03 10.17 12.54
CA TYR A 249 19.81 9.37 13.49
C TYR A 249 18.92 8.49 14.38
N SER A 250 17.90 9.10 14.99
CA SER A 250 16.97 8.39 15.89
C SER A 250 16.17 7.31 15.17
N PHE A 251 15.86 7.54 13.89
CA PHE A 251 15.14 6.58 13.04
C PHE A 251 16.02 5.42 12.56
N ALA A 252 17.26 5.72 12.17
CA ALA A 252 18.22 4.72 11.74
C ALA A 252 18.75 3.87 12.91
N GLY A 253 18.68 4.39 14.14
CA GLY A 253 19.23 3.76 15.33
C GLY A 253 20.74 3.98 15.47
N GLY A 254 21.28 4.99 14.77
CA GLY A 254 22.71 5.26 14.67
C GLY A 254 23.04 6.08 13.43
N ASN A 255 24.26 6.59 13.39
CA ASN A 255 24.85 7.28 12.24
C ASN A 255 26.10 6.53 11.80
N ASP A 256 26.53 6.78 10.56
CA ASP A 256 27.90 6.46 10.17
C ASP A 256 28.88 7.53 10.68
N GLU A 257 30.18 7.25 10.60
CA GLU A 257 31.24 8.14 11.10
C GLU A 257 31.21 9.52 10.41
N ARG A 258 30.82 9.57 9.13
CA ARG A 258 30.73 10.82 8.35
C ARG A 258 29.58 11.69 8.85
N ALA A 259 28.40 11.10 9.03
CA ALA A 259 27.20 11.77 9.53
C ALA A 259 27.45 12.34 10.93
N ASP A 260 28.16 11.61 11.80
CA ASP A 260 28.50 12.08 13.14
C ASP A 260 29.48 13.25 13.14
N LYS A 261 30.49 13.22 12.26
CA LYS A 261 31.42 14.35 12.10
C LYS A 261 30.67 15.60 11.64
N LEU A 262 29.83 15.47 10.61
CA LEU A 262 29.03 16.58 10.07
C LEU A 262 28.04 17.13 11.10
N ALA A 263 27.39 16.26 11.87
CA ALA A 263 26.48 16.68 12.93
C ALA A 263 27.20 17.48 14.02
N LYS A 264 28.44 17.12 14.38
CA LYS A 264 29.27 17.88 15.33
C LYS A 264 29.69 19.23 14.76
N GLU A 265 30.13 19.29 13.50
CA GLU A 265 30.48 20.54 12.83
C GLU A 265 29.27 21.48 12.74
N LEU A 266 28.11 20.94 12.37
CA LEU A 266 26.85 21.67 12.32
C LEU A 266 26.44 22.20 13.70
N ALA A 267 26.58 21.39 14.75
CA ALA A 267 26.30 21.81 16.12
C ALA A 267 27.21 22.96 16.56
N ASN A 268 28.51 22.89 16.24
CA ASN A 268 29.46 23.96 16.56
C ASN A 268 29.09 25.28 15.88
N GLU A 269 28.76 25.26 14.59
CA GLU A 269 28.35 26.47 13.85
C GLU A 269 27.02 27.06 14.37
N VAL A 270 26.06 26.21 14.76
CA VAL A 270 24.81 26.65 15.43
C VAL A 270 25.10 27.35 16.76
N LEU A 271 26.01 26.82 17.56
CA LEU A 271 26.34 27.33 18.89
C LEU A 271 27.21 28.60 18.82
N CYS A 272 28.25 28.62 17.99
CA CYS A 272 29.16 29.76 17.82
C CYS A 272 28.48 30.99 17.21
N GLY A 273 27.46 30.83 16.36
CA GLY A 273 26.70 31.96 15.82
C GLY A 273 25.77 32.67 16.82
N SER A 274 25.84 32.34 18.12
CA SER A 274 24.98 32.90 19.19
C SER A 274 25.71 33.86 20.14
N SER A 275 26.96 34.22 19.85
CA SER A 275 27.73 35.25 20.55
C SER A 275 27.90 36.51 19.71
#